data_AF-A0A352DAK6-F1
#
_entry.id   AF-A0A352DAK6-F1
#
_cell.length_a   1.000
_cell.length_b   1.000
_cell.length_c   1.000
_cell.angle_alpha   90.00
_cell.angle_beta   90.00
_cell.angle_gamma   90.00
#
_symmetry.space_group_name_H-M   'P 1'
#
loop_
_entity.id
_entity.type
_entity.pdbx_description
1 polymer ?
#
loop_
_entity_poly.entity_id
_entity_poly.type
_entity_poly.pdbx_seq_one_letter_code
_entity_poly.pdbx_strand_id
1 'polypeptide(L)'
;MRGEYWYNIGSGIFKITGGFVMKKKLIVVCGLGCLMFSAFHPVFAGEALFQELEKAGTAIQPPQVLRPIEPGHELGNVTGTDIEMKSYDHSVAGAINGATVWGFFDEAAGVSKLMMRKYGQVISAEFKRQPDKSLGGVITSGDEGSQRTTSVFFAGMDAASRTFKLRINDEEVVVLVTPEGMSDGHFVNPTYSTVIGGKPVSYRIEVTGCFGYSINIGMIILGAYAH
;
A
#
# COMPACT_ATOMS: atom_id res chain seq x y z
N MET A 1 37.39 17.73 26.94
CA MET A 1 37.44 18.84 25.97
C MET A 1 36.01 19.29 25.71
N ARG A 2 35.70 20.58 25.89
CA ARG A 2 34.34 21.11 25.66
C ARG A 2 34.31 21.70 24.25
N GLY A 3 33.45 21.17 23.39
CA GLY A 3 33.18 21.75 22.08
C GLY A 3 32.09 22.81 22.19
N GLU A 4 32.36 24.00 21.67
CA GLU A 4 31.38 25.07 21.52
C GLU A 4 30.78 24.99 20.11
N TYR A 5 29.46 25.10 19.99
CA TYR A 5 28.76 25.14 18.71
C TYR A 5 27.95 26.42 18.61
N TRP A 6 28.12 27.14 17.51
CA TRP A 6 27.41 28.37 17.18
C TRP A 6 26.49 28.10 16.00
N TYR A 7 25.22 28.46 16.13
CA TYR A 7 24.26 28.43 15.02
C TYR A 7 23.82 29.86 14.70
N ASN A 8 23.86 30.22 13.42
CA ASN A 8 23.43 31.52 12.91
C ASN A 8 22.12 31.32 12.13
N ILE A 9 21.04 31.85 12.69
CA ILE A 9 19.72 31.94 12.08
C ILE A 9 19.28 33.39 12.24
N GLY A 10 19.01 34.05 11.12
CA GLY A 10 18.62 35.47 10.97
C GLY A 10 18.36 36.29 12.24
N SER A 11 19.18 37.34 12.42
CA SER A 11 19.02 38.48 13.34
C SER A 11 18.98 38.24 14.86
N GLY A 12 19.23 37.02 15.37
CA GLY A 12 19.35 36.79 16.81
C GLY A 12 20.35 35.71 17.19
N ILE A 13 21.28 36.02 18.10
CA ILE A 13 22.21 35.05 18.69
C ILE A 13 21.60 34.50 19.98
N PHE A 14 21.30 33.20 20.03
CA PHE A 14 20.80 32.52 21.22
C PHE A 14 21.85 31.57 21.80
N LYS A 15 22.03 31.64 23.13
CA LYS A 15 22.94 30.79 23.90
C LYS A 15 22.13 29.71 24.62
N ILE A 16 22.27 28.44 24.22
CA ILE A 16 21.64 27.31 24.91
C ILE A 16 22.72 26.57 25.70
N THR A 17 22.67 26.67 27.03
CA THR A 17 23.50 25.86 27.94
C THR A 17 22.73 24.60 28.34
N GLY A 18 22.83 23.56 27.52
CA GLY A 18 22.29 22.23 27.83
C GLY A 18 23.36 21.34 28.48
N GLY A 19 23.36 21.26 29.81
CA GLY A 19 24.13 20.26 30.55
C GLY A 19 23.26 19.04 30.81
N PHE A 20 23.56 17.91 30.17
CA PHE A 20 22.95 16.63 30.55
C PHE A 20 24.03 15.59 30.83
N VAL A 21 24.17 15.25 32.10
CA VAL A 21 25.08 14.23 32.63
C VAL A 21 24.33 12.91 32.67
N MET A 22 24.60 12.00 31.74
CA MET A 22 24.19 10.60 31.87
C MET A 22 25.35 9.78 32.41
N LYS A 23 25.35 9.55 33.72
CA LYS A 23 26.01 8.40 34.34
C LYS A 23 24.98 7.27 34.36
N LYS A 24 25.16 6.23 33.54
CA LYS A 24 24.54 4.93 33.81
C LYS A 24 25.62 3.86 33.81
N LYS A 25 25.64 3.15 34.93
CA LYS A 25 26.59 2.12 35.31
C LYS A 25 26.37 0.87 34.44
N LEU A 26 27.48 0.35 33.95
CA LEU A 26 27.61 -0.98 33.38
C LEU A 26 27.36 -2.01 34.50
N ILE A 27 26.33 -2.85 34.36
CA ILE A 27 26.17 -4.06 35.15
C ILE A 27 26.24 -5.22 34.16
N VAL A 28 27.41 -5.86 34.12
CA VAL A 28 27.62 -7.15 33.46
C VAL A 28 27.22 -8.21 34.48
N VAL A 29 26.10 -8.89 34.25
CA VAL A 29 25.80 -10.16 34.94
C VAL A 29 26.07 -11.28 33.95
N CYS A 30 27.20 -11.93 34.18
CA CYS A 30 27.59 -13.17 33.54
C CYS A 30 26.74 -14.30 34.15
N GLY A 31 25.62 -14.62 33.50
CA GLY A 31 24.76 -15.76 33.83
C GLY A 31 25.12 -16.96 32.97
N LEU A 32 26.20 -17.65 33.36
CA LEU A 32 26.59 -18.95 32.83
C LEU A 32 25.56 -19.98 33.32
N GLY A 33 24.67 -20.45 32.44
CA GLY A 33 23.59 -21.38 32.80
C GLY A 33 23.24 -22.34 31.68
N CYS A 34 23.80 -23.54 31.78
CA CYS A 34 23.32 -24.82 31.24
C CYS A 34 22.95 -24.90 29.75
N LEU A 35 23.96 -25.25 28.95
CA LEU A 35 23.82 -26.07 27.75
C LEU A 35 23.17 -27.43 28.11
N MET A 36 21.84 -27.52 27.97
CA MET A 36 21.16 -28.81 27.84
C MET A 36 21.13 -29.16 26.36
N PHE A 37 22.08 -30.02 25.96
CA PHE A 37 22.06 -30.71 24.67
C PHE A 37 20.79 -31.57 24.59
N SER A 38 19.73 -30.99 24.05
CA SER A 38 18.57 -31.74 23.58
C SER A 38 18.99 -32.37 22.25
N ALA A 39 19.12 -33.69 22.21
CA ALA A 39 19.31 -34.43 20.97
C ALA A 39 18.07 -34.25 20.09
N PHE A 40 18.07 -33.20 19.28
CA PHE A 40 17.12 -33.03 18.19
C PHE A 40 17.38 -34.13 17.18
N HIS A 41 16.58 -35.19 17.25
CA HIS A 41 16.41 -36.09 16.13
C HIS A 41 15.77 -35.24 15.03
N PRO A 42 16.36 -35.11 13.84
CA PRO A 42 15.67 -34.52 12.70
C PRO A 42 14.55 -35.49 12.33
N VAL A 43 13.40 -35.37 13.00
CA VAL A 43 12.15 -35.86 12.42
C VAL A 43 11.96 -34.99 11.21
N PHE A 44 12.18 -35.57 10.03
CA PHE A 44 12.01 -34.94 8.75
C PHE A 44 10.59 -34.38 8.69
N ALA A 45 10.43 -33.08 8.94
CA ALA A 45 9.14 -32.40 8.86
C ALA A 45 8.47 -32.61 7.49
N GLY A 46 9.27 -32.94 6.46
CA GLY A 46 8.79 -33.37 5.15
C GLY A 46 8.00 -34.67 5.15
N GLU A 47 8.40 -35.70 5.92
CA GLU A 47 7.71 -37.01 5.92
C GLU A 47 6.36 -36.95 6.63
N ALA A 48 6.25 -36.19 7.72
CA ALA A 48 4.98 -35.97 8.41
C ALA A 48 3.99 -35.18 7.53
N LEU A 49 4.48 -34.16 6.80
CA LEU A 49 3.67 -33.40 5.85
C LEU A 49 3.23 -34.28 4.66
N PHE A 50 4.13 -35.15 4.17
CA PHE A 50 3.81 -36.07 3.08
C PHE A 50 2.76 -37.09 3.49
N GLN A 51 2.86 -37.67 4.69
CA GLN A 51 1.85 -38.59 5.22
C GLN A 51 0.49 -37.93 5.46
N GLU A 52 0.46 -36.65 5.89
CA GLU A 52 -0.78 -35.89 6.01
C GLU A 52 -1.39 -35.56 4.64
N LEU A 53 -0.57 -35.23 3.62
CA LEU A 53 -1.03 -35.04 2.24
C LEU A 53 -1.54 -36.35 1.60
N GLU A 54 -0.89 -37.47 1.90
CA GLU A 54 -1.26 -38.80 1.41
C GLU A 54 -2.53 -39.33 2.13
N LYS A 55 -2.69 -39.05 3.43
CA LYS A 55 -3.94 -39.28 4.18
C LYS A 55 -5.07 -38.36 3.75
N ALA A 56 -4.76 -37.11 3.40
CA ALA A 56 -5.71 -36.17 2.81
C ALA A 56 -6.13 -36.58 1.39
N GLY A 57 -5.50 -37.63 0.84
CA GLY A 57 -6.11 -38.59 -0.07
C GLY A 57 -7.13 -37.96 -1.00
N THR A 58 -6.65 -37.20 -1.98
CA THR A 58 -7.29 -36.83 -3.26
C THR A 58 -8.77 -37.22 -3.38
N ALA A 59 -9.63 -36.61 -2.58
CA ALA A 59 -10.98 -36.32 -3.02
C ALA A 59 -10.79 -35.18 -4.02
N ILE A 60 -10.39 -35.51 -5.24
CA ILE A 60 -10.45 -34.59 -6.37
C ILE A 60 -11.93 -34.27 -6.48
N GLN A 61 -12.34 -33.17 -5.84
CA GLN A 61 -13.65 -32.62 -6.10
C GLN A 61 -13.70 -32.45 -7.62
N PRO A 62 -14.72 -33.01 -8.30
CA PRO A 62 -14.85 -32.80 -9.72
C PRO A 62 -14.73 -31.30 -9.98
N PRO A 63 -14.02 -30.88 -11.04
CA PRO A 63 -13.81 -29.47 -11.34
C PRO A 63 -15.13 -28.76 -11.14
N GLN A 64 -15.20 -27.84 -10.17
CA GLN A 64 -16.43 -27.11 -9.96
C GLN A 64 -16.75 -26.44 -11.29
N VAL A 65 -17.96 -26.69 -11.80
CA VAL A 65 -18.44 -26.03 -13.01
C VAL A 65 -18.28 -24.54 -12.74
N LEU A 66 -17.34 -23.91 -13.44
CA LEU A 66 -17.11 -22.48 -13.32
C LEU A 66 -18.46 -21.81 -13.57
N ARG A 67 -18.94 -21.04 -12.60
CA ARG A 67 -20.16 -20.28 -12.78
C ARG A 67 -19.95 -19.36 -13.99
N PRO A 68 -20.97 -19.15 -14.83
CA PRO A 68 -20.89 -18.17 -15.90
C PRO A 68 -20.41 -16.82 -15.33
N ILE A 69 -19.50 -16.16 -16.04
CA ILE A 69 -19.11 -14.79 -15.73
C ILE A 69 -20.38 -13.93 -15.87
N GLU A 70 -20.72 -13.20 -14.82
CA GLU A 70 -21.86 -12.29 -14.86
C GLU A 70 -21.58 -11.18 -15.89
N PRO A 71 -22.50 -10.92 -16.85
CA PRO A 71 -22.29 -9.86 -17.83
C PRO A 71 -21.93 -8.52 -17.17
N GLY A 72 -20.95 -7.81 -17.72
CA GLY A 72 -20.45 -6.54 -17.15
C GLY A 72 -19.49 -6.70 -15.97
N HIS A 73 -19.12 -7.94 -15.61
CA HIS A 73 -18.10 -8.24 -14.61
C HIS A 73 -16.90 -8.93 -15.28
N GLU A 74 -16.48 -8.45 -16.44
CA GLU A 74 -15.28 -8.97 -17.08
C GLU A 74 -14.03 -8.62 -16.25
N LEU A 75 -13.06 -9.53 -16.24
CA LEU A 75 -11.75 -9.28 -15.65
C LEU A 75 -10.96 -8.32 -16.56
N GLY A 76 -10.81 -7.07 -16.13
CA GLY A 76 -10.03 -6.05 -16.82
C GLY A 76 -8.53 -6.13 -16.50
N ASN A 77 -7.69 -5.60 -17.38
CA ASN A 77 -6.27 -5.38 -17.10
C ASN A 77 -6.03 -3.98 -16.53
N VAL A 78 -5.02 -3.87 -15.66
CA VAL A 78 -4.44 -2.59 -15.25
C VAL A 78 -2.97 -2.61 -15.62
N THR A 79 -2.53 -1.74 -16.52
CA THR A 79 -1.15 -1.75 -17.02
C THR A 79 -0.59 -0.34 -17.11
N GLY A 80 0.69 -0.17 -16.76
CA GLY A 80 1.30 1.15 -16.70
C GLY A 80 2.74 1.16 -16.20
N THR A 81 3.21 2.34 -15.83
CA THR A 81 4.53 2.60 -15.24
C THR A 81 4.74 1.74 -13.99
N ASP A 82 5.51 0.67 -14.08
CA ASP A 82 5.74 -0.31 -13.00
C ASP A 82 4.45 -0.83 -12.35
N ILE A 83 3.37 -0.94 -13.12
CA ILE A 83 2.04 -1.40 -12.69
C ILE A 83 1.57 -2.50 -13.64
N GLU A 84 1.26 -3.68 -13.08
CA GLU A 84 0.66 -4.81 -13.79
C GLU A 84 -0.34 -5.51 -12.87
N MET A 85 -1.62 -5.35 -13.13
CA MET A 85 -2.69 -5.89 -12.28
C MET A 85 -3.88 -6.37 -13.10
N LYS A 86 -4.80 -7.04 -12.40
CA LYS A 86 -6.16 -7.30 -12.85
C LYS A 86 -7.14 -6.45 -12.06
N SER A 87 -8.22 -6.06 -12.69
CA SER A 87 -9.37 -5.40 -12.06
C SER A 87 -10.61 -6.26 -12.23
N TYR A 88 -11.40 -6.37 -11.18
CA TYR A 88 -12.72 -7.01 -11.21
C TYR A 88 -13.63 -6.18 -10.31
N ASP A 89 -14.70 -5.63 -10.87
CA ASP A 89 -15.59 -4.72 -10.16
C ASP A 89 -14.77 -3.59 -9.47
N HIS A 90 -15.03 -3.31 -8.20
CA HIS A 90 -14.35 -2.31 -7.38
C HIS A 90 -13.02 -2.80 -6.78
N SER A 91 -12.45 -3.87 -7.33
CA SER A 91 -11.23 -4.52 -6.81
C SER A 91 -10.09 -4.54 -7.82
N VAL A 92 -8.86 -4.48 -7.33
CA VAL A 92 -7.62 -4.60 -8.10
C VAL A 92 -6.63 -5.54 -7.40
N ALA A 93 -5.87 -6.32 -8.19
CA ALA A 93 -4.88 -7.26 -7.66
C ALA A 93 -3.72 -7.46 -8.64
N GLY A 94 -2.47 -7.32 -8.19
CA GLY A 94 -1.30 -7.49 -9.06
C GLY A 94 0.00 -7.00 -8.45
N ALA A 95 0.88 -6.47 -9.30
CA ALA A 95 2.16 -5.90 -8.95
C ALA A 95 2.19 -4.38 -9.16
N ILE A 96 2.75 -3.66 -8.18
CA ILE A 96 3.04 -2.23 -8.28
C ILE A 96 4.44 -1.99 -7.70
N ASN A 97 5.36 -1.47 -8.51
CA ASN A 97 6.70 -1.03 -8.07
C ASN A 97 7.40 -2.07 -7.17
N GLY A 98 7.42 -3.33 -7.62
CA GLY A 98 8.05 -4.46 -6.92
C GLY A 98 7.27 -5.01 -5.71
N ALA A 99 6.06 -4.54 -5.45
CA ALA A 99 5.18 -5.06 -4.39
C ALA A 99 4.02 -5.86 -4.97
N THR A 100 3.59 -6.91 -4.27
CA THR A 100 2.30 -7.55 -4.53
C THR A 100 1.21 -6.75 -3.83
N VAL A 101 0.21 -6.30 -4.58
CA VAL A 101 -0.84 -5.39 -4.11
C VAL A 101 -2.21 -5.99 -4.38
N TRP A 102 -3.10 -5.84 -3.40
CA TRP A 102 -4.52 -6.08 -3.53
C TRP A 102 -5.28 -4.91 -2.90
N GLY A 103 -6.37 -4.48 -3.53
CA GLY A 103 -7.24 -3.50 -2.92
C GLY A 103 -8.65 -3.58 -3.46
N PHE A 104 -9.60 -3.06 -2.69
CA PHE A 104 -10.99 -2.98 -3.10
C PHE A 104 -11.69 -1.78 -2.47
N PHE A 105 -12.71 -1.28 -3.16
CA PHE A 105 -13.61 -0.25 -2.65
C PHE A 105 -14.94 -0.89 -2.25
N ASP A 106 -15.26 -0.80 -0.96
CA ASP A 106 -16.57 -1.16 -0.42
C ASP A 106 -17.50 0.06 -0.54
N GLU A 107 -18.35 0.06 -1.55
CA GLU A 107 -19.27 1.17 -1.82
C GLU A 107 -20.26 1.39 -0.67
N ALA A 108 -20.73 0.30 -0.05
CA ALA A 108 -21.71 0.36 1.03
C ALA A 108 -21.11 0.99 2.29
N ALA A 109 -19.86 0.67 2.61
CA ALA A 109 -19.14 1.26 3.73
C ALA A 109 -18.52 2.63 3.40
N GLY A 110 -18.32 2.95 2.11
CA GLY A 110 -17.54 4.10 1.67
C GLY A 110 -16.06 4.00 2.08
N VAL A 111 -15.50 2.77 2.05
CA VAL A 111 -14.13 2.47 2.50
C VAL A 111 -13.36 1.77 1.39
N SER A 112 -12.22 2.34 1.01
CA SER A 112 -11.23 1.67 0.16
C SER A 112 -10.19 0.98 1.04
N LYS A 113 -9.91 -0.30 0.81
CA LYS A 113 -8.89 -1.06 1.54
C LYS A 113 -7.74 -1.41 0.61
N LEU A 114 -6.53 -1.30 1.15
CA LEU A 114 -5.28 -1.68 0.51
C LEU A 114 -4.59 -2.72 1.39
N MET A 115 -4.11 -3.79 0.76
CA MET A 115 -3.20 -4.75 1.34
C MET A 115 -2.03 -4.95 0.37
N MET A 116 -0.79 -4.90 0.86
CA MET A 116 0.38 -5.12 0.02
C MET A 116 1.47 -5.89 0.75
N ARG A 117 2.22 -6.70 0.01
CA ARG A 117 3.43 -7.38 0.47
C ARG A 117 4.65 -6.63 -0.06
N LYS A 118 5.38 -5.94 0.82
CA LYS A 118 6.61 -5.20 0.50
C LYS A 118 7.55 -5.22 1.69
N TYR A 119 8.86 -5.16 1.46
CA TYR A 119 9.88 -5.14 2.52
C TYR A 119 9.78 -6.32 3.52
N GLY A 120 9.32 -7.50 3.06
CA GLY A 120 9.09 -8.66 3.93
C GLY A 120 7.89 -8.53 4.89
N GLN A 121 7.07 -7.48 4.75
CA GLN A 121 5.93 -7.16 5.62
C GLN A 121 4.61 -7.26 4.85
N VAL A 122 3.53 -7.54 5.59
CA VAL A 122 2.16 -7.30 5.10
C VAL A 122 1.74 -5.93 5.61
N ILE A 123 1.46 -5.02 4.69
CA ILE A 123 1.05 -3.65 4.96
C ILE A 123 -0.43 -3.55 4.64
N SER A 124 -1.20 -2.94 5.53
CA SER A 124 -2.64 -2.73 5.36
C SER A 124 -2.99 -1.27 5.61
N ALA A 125 -3.89 -0.71 4.82
CA ALA A 125 -4.40 0.65 4.96
C ALA A 125 -5.88 0.73 4.57
N GLU A 126 -6.59 1.67 5.18
CA GLU A 126 -7.95 2.04 4.80
C GLU A 126 -7.99 3.52 4.41
N PHE A 127 -8.63 3.82 3.28
CA PHE A 127 -8.97 5.17 2.86
C PHE A 127 -10.47 5.36 3.05
N LYS A 128 -10.85 6.26 3.95
CA LYS A 128 -12.24 6.52 4.33
C LYS A 128 -12.44 7.96 4.76
N ARG A 129 -13.69 8.36 4.95
CA ARG A 129 -14.00 9.67 5.51
C ARG A 129 -13.51 9.76 6.95
N GLN A 130 -12.69 10.77 7.22
CA GLN A 130 -12.11 11.07 8.52
C GLN A 130 -13.04 11.99 9.34
N PRO A 131 -12.81 12.15 10.67
CA PRO A 131 -13.60 13.04 11.51
C PRO A 131 -13.60 14.51 11.05
N ASP A 132 -12.53 14.96 10.41
CA ASP A 132 -12.40 16.30 9.82
C ASP A 132 -13.09 16.44 8.45
N LYS A 133 -13.83 15.40 8.02
CA LYS A 133 -14.53 15.25 6.74
C LYS A 133 -13.63 15.07 5.53
N SER A 134 -12.30 15.03 5.68
CA SER A 134 -11.40 14.63 4.60
C SER A 134 -11.64 13.17 4.20
N LEU A 135 -11.31 12.81 2.96
CA LEU A 135 -11.38 11.43 2.47
C LEU A 135 -9.94 10.97 2.19
N GLY A 136 -9.48 9.92 2.87
CA GLY A 136 -8.11 9.46 2.72
C GLY A 136 -7.67 8.51 3.83
N GLY A 137 -6.38 8.26 3.90
CA GLY A 137 -5.75 7.31 4.83
C GLY A 137 -4.24 7.44 4.88
N VAL A 138 -3.61 6.63 5.73
CA VAL A 138 -2.16 6.59 5.89
C VAL A 138 -1.68 5.15 5.74
N ILE A 139 -0.74 4.94 4.83
CA ILE A 139 -0.04 3.67 4.65
C ILE A 139 1.19 3.69 5.54
N THR A 140 1.34 2.67 6.39
CA THR A 140 2.46 2.58 7.33
C THR A 140 3.19 1.26 7.12
N SER A 141 4.51 1.31 6.98
CA SER A 141 5.41 0.16 7.02
C SER A 141 6.58 0.46 7.95
N GLY A 142 7.25 -0.58 8.44
CA GLY A 142 8.41 -0.39 9.30
C GLY A 142 8.87 -1.67 9.99
N ASP A 143 10.17 -1.80 10.12
CA ASP A 143 10.83 -2.82 10.95
C ASP A 143 11.48 -2.15 12.17
N GLU A 144 11.97 -2.96 13.11
CA GLU A 144 12.51 -2.54 14.42
C GLU A 144 13.64 -1.49 14.29
N GLY A 145 13.27 -0.22 14.16
CA GLY A 145 14.17 0.93 14.07
C GLY A 145 13.82 1.96 12.99
N SER A 146 12.92 1.64 12.04
CA SER A 146 12.52 2.59 11.00
C SER A 146 11.02 2.47 10.67
N GLN A 147 10.32 3.61 10.61
CA GLN A 147 8.93 3.68 10.19
C GLN A 147 8.82 4.56 8.95
N ARG A 148 8.19 4.03 7.91
CA ARG A 148 7.83 4.75 6.69
C ARG A 148 6.33 4.97 6.67
N THR A 149 5.92 6.22 6.46
CA THR A 149 4.51 6.59 6.31
C THR A 149 4.27 7.22 4.94
N THR A 150 3.07 7.03 4.42
CA THR A 150 2.61 7.71 3.20
C THR A 150 1.17 8.09 3.40
N SER A 151 0.89 9.39 3.54
CA SER A 151 -0.49 9.88 3.62
C SER A 151 -1.05 10.07 2.22
N VAL A 152 -2.32 9.71 2.02
CA VAL A 152 -3.02 9.84 0.75
C VAL A 152 -4.42 10.38 1.01
N PHE A 153 -4.71 11.58 0.52
CA PHE A 153 -5.98 12.26 0.75
C PHE A 153 -6.55 12.83 -0.54
N PHE A 154 -7.85 12.68 -0.75
CA PHE A 154 -8.55 13.40 -1.81
C PHE A 154 -8.52 14.91 -1.54
N ALA A 155 -8.10 15.68 -2.54
CA ALA A 155 -7.94 17.12 -2.45
C ALA A 155 -8.93 17.91 -3.34
N GLY A 156 -9.65 17.23 -4.23
CA GLY A 156 -10.67 17.86 -5.08
C GLY A 156 -10.78 17.22 -6.45
N MET A 157 -11.77 17.64 -7.23
CA MET A 157 -11.95 17.21 -8.62
C MET A 157 -12.41 18.37 -9.50
N ASP A 158 -12.05 18.29 -10.77
CA ASP A 158 -12.55 19.15 -11.84
C ASP A 158 -13.09 18.25 -12.95
N ALA A 159 -14.42 18.10 -12.98
CA ALA A 159 -15.09 17.25 -13.95
C ALA A 159 -14.95 17.77 -15.40
N ALA A 160 -14.85 19.10 -15.59
CA ALA A 160 -14.73 19.70 -16.92
C ALA A 160 -13.34 19.41 -17.50
N SER A 161 -12.30 19.53 -16.67
CA SER A 161 -10.92 19.20 -17.05
C SER A 161 -10.61 17.71 -16.97
N ARG A 162 -11.55 16.88 -16.52
CA ARG A 162 -11.38 15.43 -16.27
C ARG A 162 -10.19 15.13 -15.36
N THR A 163 -10.02 15.91 -14.31
CA THR A 163 -8.97 15.71 -13.33
C THR A 163 -9.52 15.47 -11.93
N PHE A 164 -8.74 14.74 -11.14
CA PHE A 164 -8.90 14.73 -9.69
C PHE A 164 -7.54 14.96 -9.03
N LYS A 165 -7.56 15.43 -7.80
CA LYS A 165 -6.37 15.76 -7.03
C LYS A 165 -6.27 14.85 -5.83
N LEU A 166 -5.09 14.28 -5.64
CA LEU A 166 -4.70 13.63 -4.40
C LEU A 166 -3.62 14.47 -3.73
N ARG A 167 -3.59 14.48 -2.41
CA ARG A 167 -2.47 14.96 -1.62
C ARG A 167 -1.74 13.74 -1.09
N ILE A 168 -0.57 13.47 -1.65
CA ILE A 168 0.30 12.36 -1.28
C ILE A 168 1.45 12.94 -0.47
N ASN A 169 1.52 12.64 0.83
CA ASN A 169 2.34 13.41 1.78
C ASN A 169 1.98 14.90 1.72
N ASP A 170 2.97 15.76 1.47
CA ASP A 170 2.79 17.21 1.32
C ASP A 170 2.72 17.64 -0.16
N GLU A 171 2.70 16.70 -1.11
CA GLU A 171 2.63 16.96 -2.55
C GLU A 171 1.18 16.90 -3.06
N GLU A 172 0.73 17.94 -3.77
CA GLU A 172 -0.52 17.91 -4.52
C GLU A 172 -0.28 17.27 -5.89
N VAL A 173 -0.89 16.10 -6.08
CA VAL A 173 -0.78 15.25 -7.26
C VAL A 173 -2.05 15.39 -8.09
N VAL A 174 -1.94 16.01 -9.27
CA VAL A 174 -3.06 16.15 -10.22
C VAL A 174 -3.09 14.94 -11.14
N VAL A 175 -4.19 14.20 -11.13
CA VAL A 175 -4.40 13.01 -11.97
C VAL A 175 -5.34 13.37 -13.10
N LEU A 176 -4.86 13.27 -14.34
CA LEU A 176 -5.65 13.42 -15.55
C LEU A 176 -6.28 12.09 -15.94
N VAL A 177 -7.58 12.09 -16.20
CA VAL A 177 -8.34 10.94 -16.70
C VAL A 177 -8.60 11.12 -18.20
N THR A 178 -7.99 10.27 -19.02
CA THR A 178 -8.18 10.23 -20.48
C THR A 178 -8.91 8.95 -20.85
N PRO A 179 -10.25 8.99 -21.00
CA PRO A 179 -11.02 7.83 -21.45
C PRO A 179 -10.93 7.65 -22.97
N GLU A 180 -11.11 6.42 -23.45
CA GLU A 180 -11.31 6.16 -24.88
C GLU A 180 -12.66 6.66 -25.37
N GLY A 181 -13.63 6.67 -24.47
CA GLY A 181 -14.99 7.12 -24.73
C GLY A 181 -15.79 7.27 -23.45
N MET A 182 -17.03 7.72 -23.60
CA MET A 182 -18.01 7.78 -22.52
C MET A 182 -19.17 6.84 -22.87
N SER A 183 -19.60 6.03 -21.90
CA SER A 183 -20.83 5.23 -22.00
C SER A 183 -21.64 5.40 -20.73
N ASP A 184 -22.88 5.86 -20.84
CA ASP A 184 -23.80 6.02 -19.69
C ASP A 184 -23.20 6.79 -18.51
N GLY A 185 -22.44 7.86 -18.82
CA GLY A 185 -21.76 8.67 -17.80
C GLY A 185 -20.49 8.05 -17.20
N HIS A 186 -20.04 6.91 -17.71
CA HIS A 186 -18.82 6.22 -17.28
C HIS A 186 -17.69 6.41 -18.30
N PHE A 187 -16.46 6.47 -17.78
CA PHE A 187 -15.24 6.40 -18.57
C PHE A 187 -15.06 4.98 -19.10
N VAL A 188 -14.86 4.84 -20.41
CA VAL A 188 -14.51 3.56 -21.03
C VAL A 188 -12.99 3.47 -21.13
N ASN A 189 -12.43 2.41 -20.55
CA ASN A 189 -11.00 2.09 -20.55
C ASN A 189 -10.08 3.29 -20.19
N PRO A 190 -10.32 3.98 -19.07
CA PRO A 190 -9.58 5.20 -18.74
C PRO A 190 -8.08 4.97 -18.57
N THR A 191 -7.31 5.92 -19.10
CA THR A 191 -5.89 6.09 -18.79
C THR A 191 -5.73 7.23 -17.78
N TYR A 192 -5.07 6.94 -16.67
CA TYR A 192 -4.75 7.86 -15.59
C TYR A 192 -3.30 8.29 -15.74
N SER A 193 -3.02 9.59 -15.73
CA SER A 193 -1.67 10.12 -15.85
C SER A 193 -1.40 11.20 -14.82
N THR A 194 -0.22 11.17 -14.22
CA THR A 194 0.19 12.12 -13.18
C THR A 194 1.72 12.20 -13.05
N VAL A 195 2.20 13.02 -12.13
CA VAL A 195 3.61 13.13 -11.74
C VAL A 195 3.69 12.96 -10.23
N ILE A 196 4.56 12.05 -9.76
CA ILE A 196 4.80 11.80 -8.33
C ILE A 196 6.30 11.89 -8.09
N GLY A 197 6.74 12.79 -7.19
CA GLY A 197 8.16 12.97 -6.92
C GLY A 197 8.98 13.32 -8.17
N GLY A 198 8.39 14.09 -9.08
CA GLY A 198 9.01 14.48 -10.36
C GLY A 198 9.06 13.38 -11.43
N LYS A 199 8.52 12.18 -11.17
CA LYS A 199 8.48 11.08 -12.14
C LYS A 199 7.08 10.97 -12.77
N PRO A 200 6.96 10.90 -14.11
CA PRO A 200 5.68 10.63 -14.74
C PRO A 200 5.22 9.22 -14.40
N VAL A 201 3.94 9.09 -14.03
CA VAL A 201 3.27 7.83 -13.74
C VAL A 201 2.01 7.77 -14.59
N SER A 202 1.82 6.68 -15.32
CA SER A 202 0.61 6.47 -16.11
C SER A 202 0.17 5.03 -16.02
N TYR A 203 -1.14 4.79 -15.93
CA TYR A 203 -1.72 3.46 -16.01
C TYR A 203 -3.11 3.49 -16.64
N ARG A 204 -3.45 2.44 -17.37
CA ARG A 204 -4.75 2.22 -18.00
C ARG A 204 -5.49 1.13 -17.25
N ILE A 205 -6.80 1.31 -17.06
CA ILE A 205 -7.70 0.27 -16.55
C ILE A 205 -8.67 -0.11 -17.67
N GLU A 206 -8.72 -1.38 -18.05
CA GLU A 206 -9.62 -1.92 -19.09
C GLU A 206 -10.98 -2.31 -18.51
N VAL A 207 -11.68 -1.34 -17.94
CA VAL A 207 -13.07 -1.47 -17.44
C VAL A 207 -13.81 -0.15 -17.65
N THR A 208 -15.10 -0.12 -17.32
CA THR A 208 -15.86 1.12 -17.17
C THR A 208 -15.79 1.64 -15.73
N GLY A 209 -15.70 2.95 -15.56
CA GLY A 209 -15.64 3.55 -14.23
C GLY A 209 -16.13 4.98 -14.17
N CYS A 210 -16.74 5.37 -13.06
CA CYS A 210 -17.12 6.76 -12.81
C CYS A 210 -15.98 7.54 -12.11
N PHE A 211 -16.21 8.82 -11.78
CA PHE A 211 -15.26 9.58 -10.96
C PHE A 211 -15.06 8.98 -9.56
N GLY A 212 -16.13 8.49 -8.93
CA GLY A 212 -16.06 7.87 -7.60
C GLY A 212 -15.15 6.64 -7.59
N TYR A 213 -15.34 5.75 -8.58
CA TYR A 213 -14.45 4.63 -8.86
C TYR A 213 -13.01 5.11 -9.06
N SER A 214 -12.81 6.07 -9.96
CA SER A 214 -11.51 6.62 -10.32
C SER A 214 -10.74 7.18 -9.13
N ILE A 215 -11.42 7.90 -8.23
CA ILE A 215 -10.80 8.49 -7.03
C ILE A 215 -10.39 7.39 -6.05
N ASN A 216 -11.28 6.42 -5.78
CA ASN A 216 -11.01 5.34 -4.82
C ASN A 216 -9.90 4.40 -5.29
N ILE A 217 -9.99 3.94 -6.54
CA ILE A 217 -8.94 3.11 -7.15
C ILE A 217 -7.64 3.91 -7.31
N GLY A 218 -7.73 5.20 -7.62
CA GLY A 218 -6.57 6.10 -7.64
C GLY A 218 -5.85 6.19 -6.30
N MET A 219 -6.58 6.31 -5.18
CA MET A 219 -5.97 6.30 -3.84
C MET A 219 -5.25 4.98 -3.54
N ILE A 220 -5.81 3.84 -3.96
CA ILE A 220 -5.21 2.52 -3.78
C ILE A 220 -3.93 2.39 -4.62
N ILE A 221 -4.03 2.58 -5.94
CA ILE A 221 -2.92 2.34 -6.88
C ILE A 221 -1.80 3.35 -6.67
N LEU A 222 -2.11 4.66 -6.67
CA LEU A 222 -1.10 5.70 -6.53
C LEU A 222 -0.53 5.75 -5.11
N GLY A 223 -1.35 5.43 -4.10
CA GLY A 223 -0.87 5.27 -2.72
C GLY A 223 0.13 4.14 -2.59
N ALA A 224 -0.17 2.95 -3.13
CA ALA A 224 0.75 1.83 -3.15
C ALA A 224 2.01 2.09 -4.01
N TYR A 225 1.87 2.82 -5.11
CA TYR A 225 3.01 3.20 -5.98
C TYR A 225 4.00 4.13 -5.26
N ALA A 226 3.49 5.11 -4.50
CA ALA A 226 4.30 6.08 -3.76
C ALA A 226 4.96 5.48 -2.49
N HIS A 227 4.39 4.41 -1.93
CA HIS A 227 4.87 3.74 -0.72
C HIS A 227 5.97 2.71 -0.99
#